data_AF-A0A844U1A4-F1
#
_entry.id   AF-A0A844U1A4-F1
#
_cell.length_a   1.000
_cell.length_b   1.000
_cell.length_c   1.000
_cell.angle_alpha   90.00
_cell.angle_beta   90.00
_cell.angle_gamma   90.00
#
_symmetry.space_group_name_H-M   'P 1'
#
loop_
_entity.id
_entity.type
_entity.pdbx_description
1 polymer ?
#
loop_
_entity_poly.entity_id
_entity_poly.type
_entity_poly.pdbx_seq_one_letter_code
_entity_poly.pdbx_strand_id
1 'polypeptide(L)'
;MPQLVMKQLSELENKCLTTPINFVKKTYLSKTIRESLSDDSLSMLLTQVLIKSIALSGMKEKTDPLMLEEISRMFMLIYSHLRPEEIYKAFELERMRMYDKVTEHYQLFDTAYAAEILKKYEAWKLDLKQKHNITQQTVLPSASLLPEVSESQKKELIDNGIKNLFEEYKQNKLISPPFSHLFKELVLRGIIPYPTKKSSLKLKEWYSQKREEAKSLVEKELKEELNNPLQSGYSRSLIQQIISQVEQNESEKIEIKLHKIILEGVFQKRIDEGKNIDEWFN
;
A
#
# COMPACT_ATOMS: atom_id res chain seq x y z
N MET A 1 10.87 12.98 -30.82
CA MET A 1 10.45 11.58 -30.59
C MET A 1 11.62 10.59 -30.66
N PRO A 2 12.41 10.46 -31.76
CA PRO A 2 13.43 9.40 -31.87
C PRO A 2 14.56 9.47 -30.83
N GLN A 3 15.05 10.68 -30.53
CA GLN A 3 16.11 10.89 -29.52
C GLN A 3 15.64 10.58 -28.09
N LEU A 4 14.36 10.81 -27.79
CA LEU A 4 13.77 10.51 -26.48
C LEU A 4 13.71 8.99 -26.25
N VAL A 5 13.25 8.24 -27.24
CA VAL A 5 13.15 6.77 -27.17
C VAL A 5 14.52 6.11 -27.06
N MET A 6 15.53 6.61 -27.79
CA MET A 6 16.91 6.11 -27.68
C MET A 6 17.50 6.35 -26.28
N LYS A 7 17.19 7.50 -25.66
CA LYS A 7 17.57 7.77 -24.27
C LYS A 7 16.86 6.82 -23.30
N GLN A 8 15.55 6.62 -23.45
CA GLN A 8 14.76 5.69 -22.64
C GLN A 8 15.28 4.24 -22.76
N LEU A 9 15.67 3.80 -23.96
CA LEU A 9 16.27 2.48 -24.19
C LEU A 9 17.61 2.33 -23.45
N SER A 10 18.48 3.34 -23.53
CA SER A 10 19.76 3.33 -22.79
C SER A 10 19.55 3.31 -21.27
N GLU A 11 18.59 4.09 -20.75
CA GLU A 11 18.22 4.07 -19.34
C GLU A 11 17.70 2.69 -18.90
N LEU A 12 16.87 2.05 -19.73
CA LEU A 12 16.33 0.71 -19.51
C LEU A 12 17.45 -0.34 -19.45
N GLU A 13 18.42 -0.27 -20.36
CA GLU A 13 19.59 -1.16 -20.36
C GLU A 13 20.43 -0.98 -19.11
N ASN A 14 20.66 0.27 -18.69
CA ASN A 14 21.40 0.57 -17.46
C ASN A 14 20.70 -0.01 -16.21
N LYS A 15 19.35 -0.08 -16.19
CA LYS A 15 18.64 -0.79 -15.10
C LYS A 15 18.96 -2.28 -15.07
N CYS A 16 19.24 -2.89 -16.23
CA CYS A 16 19.56 -4.32 -16.36
C CYS A 16 21.00 -4.67 -15.95
N LEU A 17 21.91 -3.69 -15.91
CA LEU A 17 23.30 -3.80 -15.47
C LEU A 17 23.44 -3.87 -13.94
N THR A 18 22.75 -4.82 -13.32
CA THR A 18 22.84 -5.08 -11.88
C THR A 18 22.80 -6.59 -11.62
N THR A 19 23.13 -7.00 -10.39
CA THR A 19 22.99 -8.41 -10.00
C THR A 19 21.53 -8.86 -10.15
N PRO A 20 21.25 -10.14 -10.46
CA PRO A 20 19.89 -10.67 -10.56
C PRO A 20 18.96 -10.25 -9.43
N ILE A 21 19.46 -10.33 -8.20
CA ILE A 21 18.72 -9.95 -6.98
C ILE A 21 18.38 -8.46 -7.03
N ASN A 22 19.38 -7.59 -7.25
CA ASN A 22 19.16 -6.14 -7.26
C ASN A 22 18.26 -5.71 -8.42
N PHE A 23 18.35 -6.38 -9.57
CA PHE A 23 17.45 -6.15 -10.69
C PHE A 23 15.99 -6.41 -10.27
N VAL A 24 15.68 -7.63 -9.80
CA VAL A 24 14.32 -8.01 -9.37
C VAL A 24 13.82 -7.13 -8.22
N LYS A 25 14.70 -6.64 -7.35
CA LYS A 25 14.34 -5.65 -6.35
C LYS A 25 13.93 -4.32 -7.00
N LYS A 26 14.81 -3.72 -7.81
CA LYS A 26 14.55 -2.43 -8.46
C LYS A 26 13.30 -2.43 -9.33
N THR A 27 12.91 -3.58 -9.85
CA THR A 27 11.69 -3.65 -10.64
C THR A 27 10.49 -3.20 -9.80
N TYR A 28 10.39 -3.49 -8.50
CA TYR A 28 9.31 -2.98 -7.62
C TYR A 28 9.10 -1.46 -7.64
N LEU A 29 10.11 -0.68 -8.02
CA LEU A 29 10.05 0.78 -8.11
C LEU A 29 9.59 1.30 -9.47
N SER A 30 9.46 0.43 -10.47
CA SER A 30 9.11 0.80 -11.85
C SER A 30 7.68 0.38 -12.19
N LYS A 31 7.01 1.23 -12.98
CA LYS A 31 5.65 0.99 -13.48
C LYS A 31 5.63 -0.21 -14.42
N THR A 32 4.62 -1.04 -14.27
CA THR A 32 4.29 -2.13 -15.20
C THR A 32 3.85 -1.58 -16.56
N ILE A 33 3.88 -2.42 -17.59
CA ILE A 33 3.37 -2.09 -18.93
C ILE A 33 1.91 -1.65 -18.84
N ARG A 34 1.10 -2.31 -18.00
CA ARG A 34 -0.31 -1.97 -17.76
C ARG A 34 -0.48 -0.55 -17.22
N GLU A 35 0.34 -0.14 -16.26
CA GLU A 35 0.29 1.19 -15.65
C GLU A 35 0.82 2.30 -16.58
N SER A 36 1.54 1.91 -17.65
CA SER A 36 2.11 2.83 -18.63
C SER A 36 1.37 2.81 -19.98
N LEU A 37 0.20 2.20 -20.09
CA LEU A 37 -0.54 2.11 -21.37
C LEU A 37 -0.95 3.48 -21.94
N SER A 38 -1.08 4.50 -21.09
CA SER A 38 -1.36 5.89 -21.51
C SER A 38 -0.10 6.68 -21.91
N ASP A 39 1.08 6.07 -21.83
CA ASP A 39 2.33 6.70 -22.25
C ASP A 39 2.54 6.49 -23.75
N ASP A 40 2.44 7.58 -24.51
CA ASP A 40 2.61 7.60 -25.97
C ASP A 40 3.97 7.03 -26.43
N SER A 41 4.98 7.01 -25.55
CA SER A 41 6.31 6.49 -25.86
C SER A 41 6.48 4.99 -25.59
N LEU A 42 5.55 4.35 -24.87
CA LEU A 42 5.67 2.94 -24.46
C LEU A 42 5.73 1.99 -25.66
N SER A 43 4.84 2.17 -26.63
CA SER A 43 4.80 1.32 -27.83
C SER A 43 6.11 1.40 -28.62
N MET A 44 6.64 2.62 -28.77
CA MET A 44 7.92 2.83 -29.44
C MET A 44 9.08 2.20 -28.65
N LEU A 45 9.09 2.33 -27.32
CA LEU A 45 10.11 1.73 -26.46
C LEU A 45 10.11 0.20 -26.56
N LEU A 46 8.94 -0.45 -26.45
CA LEU A 46 8.82 -1.91 -26.58
C LEU A 46 9.25 -2.40 -27.96
N THR A 47 8.88 -1.65 -29.01
CA THR A 47 9.34 -1.94 -30.38
C THR A 47 10.86 -1.89 -30.48
N GLN A 48 11.52 -0.89 -29.88
CA GLN A 48 12.98 -0.80 -29.88
C GLN A 48 13.65 -1.92 -29.07
N VAL A 49 13.09 -2.28 -27.91
CA VAL A 49 13.53 -3.43 -27.12
C VAL A 49 13.47 -4.71 -27.95
N LEU A 50 12.40 -4.89 -28.72
CA LEU A 50 12.21 -6.05 -29.58
C LEU A 50 13.21 -6.07 -30.75
N ILE A 51 13.34 -4.96 -31.48
CA ILE A 51 14.31 -4.83 -32.59
C ILE A 51 15.72 -5.15 -32.11
N LYS A 52 16.12 -4.61 -30.96
CA LYS A 52 17.44 -4.90 -30.37
C LYS A 52 17.57 -6.36 -29.95
N SER A 53 16.54 -6.94 -29.36
CA SER A 53 16.54 -8.36 -28.95
C SER A 53 16.65 -9.30 -30.15
N ILE A 54 15.99 -8.98 -31.26
CA ILE A 54 16.11 -9.71 -32.53
C ILE A 54 17.52 -9.61 -33.08
N ALA A 55 18.07 -8.39 -33.17
CA ALA A 55 19.43 -8.17 -33.68
C ALA A 55 20.50 -8.93 -32.87
N LEU A 56 20.30 -9.08 -31.57
CA LEU A 56 21.21 -9.80 -30.67
C LEU A 56 20.93 -11.31 -30.57
N SER A 57 19.82 -11.81 -31.12
CA SER A 57 19.43 -13.23 -31.01
C SER A 57 20.31 -14.16 -31.85
N GLY A 58 20.98 -13.65 -32.88
CA GLY A 58 21.72 -14.46 -33.86
C GLY A 58 20.84 -15.17 -34.89
N MET A 59 19.52 -14.91 -34.91
CA MET A 59 18.62 -15.41 -35.94
C MET A 59 18.93 -14.75 -37.29
N LYS A 60 19.03 -15.58 -38.34
CA LYS A 60 19.51 -15.14 -39.67
C LYS A 60 18.40 -14.55 -40.53
N GLU A 61 17.16 -14.97 -40.30
CA GLU A 61 16.02 -14.50 -41.06
C GLU A 61 15.48 -13.18 -40.50
N LYS A 62 15.03 -12.31 -41.40
CA LYS A 62 14.42 -11.04 -41.00
C LYS A 62 13.03 -11.32 -40.44
N THR A 63 12.78 -10.82 -39.22
CA THR A 63 11.44 -10.81 -38.64
C THR A 63 10.51 -9.90 -39.44
N ASP A 64 9.35 -10.41 -39.81
CA ASP A 64 8.28 -9.66 -40.49
C ASP A 64 7.81 -8.48 -39.61
N PRO A 65 7.67 -7.25 -40.14
CA PRO A 65 7.04 -6.14 -39.42
C PRO A 65 5.70 -6.48 -38.75
N LEU A 66 4.85 -7.31 -39.40
CA LEU A 66 3.58 -7.75 -38.80
C LEU A 66 3.80 -8.60 -37.54
N MET A 67 4.87 -9.40 -37.53
CA MET A 67 5.28 -10.20 -36.37
C MET A 67 5.73 -9.29 -35.22
N LEU A 68 6.41 -8.17 -35.51
CA LEU A 68 6.79 -7.19 -34.49
C LEU A 68 5.56 -6.57 -33.81
N GLU A 69 4.53 -6.23 -34.59
CA GLU A 69 3.27 -5.72 -34.06
C GLU A 69 2.54 -6.76 -33.20
N GLU A 70 2.50 -8.02 -33.64
CA GLU A 70 1.86 -9.11 -32.91
C GLU A 70 2.56 -9.40 -31.57
N ILE A 71 3.89 -9.46 -31.57
CA ILE A 71 4.68 -9.60 -30.33
C ILE A 71 4.48 -8.40 -29.41
N SER A 72 4.46 -7.18 -29.96
CA SER A 72 4.25 -5.97 -29.16
C SER A 72 2.85 -5.95 -28.52
N ARG A 73 1.83 -6.38 -29.27
CA ARG A 73 0.47 -6.57 -28.75
C ARG A 73 0.43 -7.64 -27.66
N MET A 74 1.16 -8.75 -27.82
CA MET A 74 1.28 -9.78 -26.79
C MET A 74 1.87 -9.21 -25.49
N PHE A 75 2.88 -8.34 -25.56
CA PHE A 75 3.44 -7.69 -24.37
C PHE A 75 2.40 -6.83 -23.65
N MET A 76 1.60 -6.06 -24.39
CA MET A 76 0.58 -5.17 -23.84
C MET A 76 -0.68 -5.90 -23.33
N LEU A 77 -0.99 -7.09 -23.84
CA LEU A 77 -2.18 -7.86 -23.44
C LEU A 77 -1.85 -8.92 -22.40
N ILE A 78 -0.93 -9.82 -22.72
CA ILE A 78 -0.67 -11.04 -21.94
C ILE A 78 0.37 -10.77 -20.85
N TYR A 79 1.43 -10.03 -21.18
CA TYR A 79 2.54 -9.75 -20.26
C TYR A 79 2.50 -8.33 -19.68
N SER A 80 1.30 -7.74 -19.60
CA SER A 80 1.09 -6.35 -19.15
C SER A 80 1.48 -6.12 -17.69
N HIS A 81 1.56 -7.19 -16.87
CA HIS A 81 2.05 -7.16 -15.49
C HIS A 81 3.58 -7.10 -15.38
N LEU A 82 4.31 -7.33 -16.47
CA LEU A 82 5.75 -7.12 -16.53
C LEU A 82 6.07 -5.65 -16.79
N ARG A 83 7.33 -5.28 -16.58
CA ARG A 83 7.84 -3.93 -16.86
C ARG A 83 8.68 -3.94 -18.14
N PRO A 84 8.84 -2.80 -18.84
CA PRO A 84 9.66 -2.74 -20.04
C PRO A 84 11.08 -3.29 -19.86
N GLU A 85 11.74 -2.99 -18.74
CA GLU A 85 13.07 -3.55 -18.43
C GLU A 85 13.05 -5.07 -18.21
N GLU A 86 11.93 -5.64 -17.75
CA GLU A 86 11.78 -7.08 -17.54
C GLU A 86 11.66 -7.81 -18.88
N ILE A 87 11.01 -7.20 -19.88
CA ILE A 87 10.98 -7.71 -21.25
C ILE A 87 12.40 -7.78 -21.82
N TYR A 88 13.17 -6.69 -21.74
CA TYR A 88 14.56 -6.70 -22.22
C TYR A 88 15.43 -7.72 -21.47
N LYS A 89 15.30 -7.78 -20.14
CA LYS A 89 16.07 -8.71 -19.30
C LYS A 89 15.77 -10.16 -19.66
N ALA A 90 14.52 -10.48 -20.00
CA ALA A 90 14.15 -11.84 -20.40
C ALA A 90 14.98 -12.32 -21.61
N PHE A 91 15.03 -11.50 -22.67
CA PHE A 91 15.83 -11.83 -23.86
C PHE A 91 17.33 -11.78 -23.58
N GLU A 92 17.79 -10.94 -22.66
CA GLU A 92 19.20 -10.94 -22.22
C GLU A 92 19.60 -12.24 -21.53
N LEU A 93 18.79 -12.72 -20.58
CA LEU A 93 19.05 -13.98 -19.88
C LEU A 93 19.03 -15.19 -20.81
N GLU A 94 18.16 -15.17 -21.83
CA GLU A 94 18.15 -16.20 -22.89
C GLU A 94 19.50 -16.25 -23.62
N ARG A 95 19.98 -15.09 -24.10
CA ARG A 95 21.27 -15.00 -24.82
C ARG A 95 22.44 -15.43 -23.94
N MET A 96 22.38 -15.16 -22.64
CA MET A 96 23.39 -15.57 -21.66
C MET A 96 23.22 -17.03 -21.19
N ARG A 97 22.20 -17.76 -21.66
CA ARG A 97 21.86 -19.13 -21.24
C ARG A 97 21.70 -19.28 -19.73
N MET A 98 21.03 -18.32 -19.11
CA MET A 98 20.83 -18.26 -17.66
C MET A 98 19.56 -18.98 -17.18
N TYR A 99 18.76 -19.53 -18.10
CA TYR A 99 17.58 -20.33 -17.78
C TYR A 99 17.94 -21.81 -17.65
N ASP A 100 17.23 -22.52 -16.76
CA ASP A 100 17.43 -23.96 -16.55
C ASP A 100 17.10 -24.79 -17.79
N LYS A 101 16.13 -24.32 -18.58
CA LYS A 101 15.68 -24.97 -19.82
C LYS A 101 16.22 -24.22 -21.03
N VAL A 102 16.97 -24.97 -21.84
CA VAL A 102 17.41 -24.52 -23.16
C VAL A 102 16.19 -24.41 -24.07
N THR A 103 16.05 -23.28 -24.77
CA THR A 103 15.01 -23.10 -25.80
C THR A 103 15.24 -24.09 -26.93
N GLU A 104 14.15 -24.61 -27.50
CA GLU A 104 14.24 -25.32 -28.77
C GLU A 104 14.80 -24.42 -29.88
N HIS A 105 15.23 -25.03 -30.98
CA HIS A 105 15.78 -24.26 -32.10
C HIS A 105 14.67 -23.55 -32.87
N TYR A 106 14.66 -22.22 -32.81
CA TYR A 106 13.81 -21.36 -33.63
C TYR A 106 14.60 -20.77 -34.81
N GLN A 107 14.00 -20.80 -36.00
CA GLN A 107 14.56 -20.16 -37.19
C GLN A 107 14.24 -18.66 -37.26
N LEU A 108 13.10 -18.28 -36.68
CA LEU A 108 12.51 -16.95 -36.71
C LEU A 108 12.21 -16.45 -35.31
N PHE A 109 12.27 -15.13 -35.13
CA PHE A 109 11.86 -14.48 -33.89
C PHE A 109 10.36 -14.20 -33.96
N ASP A 110 9.56 -15.21 -33.68
CA ASP A 110 8.10 -15.15 -33.72
C ASP A 110 7.47 -14.99 -32.32
N THR A 111 6.14 -14.91 -32.29
CA THR A 111 5.37 -14.80 -31.05
C THR A 111 5.53 -16.03 -30.15
N ALA A 112 5.69 -17.22 -30.72
CA ALA A 112 5.86 -18.45 -29.94
C ALA A 112 7.21 -18.45 -29.20
N TYR A 113 8.29 -18.10 -29.90
CA TYR A 113 9.63 -17.91 -29.34
C TYR A 113 9.63 -16.85 -28.24
N ALA A 114 9.06 -15.67 -28.53
CA ALA A 114 8.98 -14.59 -27.56
C ALA A 114 8.19 -15.01 -26.30
N ALA A 115 7.08 -15.72 -26.47
CA ALA A 115 6.28 -16.22 -25.35
C ALA A 115 7.02 -17.28 -24.52
N GLU A 116 7.79 -18.17 -25.15
CA GLU A 116 8.58 -19.17 -24.43
C GLU A 116 9.62 -18.50 -23.54
N ILE A 117 10.34 -17.51 -24.05
CA ILE A 117 11.33 -16.76 -23.28
C ILE A 117 10.70 -16.04 -22.09
N LEU A 118 9.56 -15.39 -22.30
CA LEU A 118 8.87 -14.69 -21.21
C LEU A 118 8.35 -15.65 -20.14
N LYS A 119 7.84 -16.83 -20.51
CA LYS A 119 7.47 -17.87 -19.53
C LYS A 119 8.68 -18.32 -18.69
N LYS A 120 9.84 -18.51 -19.32
CA LYS A 120 11.07 -18.88 -18.61
C LYS A 120 11.54 -17.76 -17.71
N TYR A 121 11.44 -16.51 -18.15
CA TYR A 121 11.72 -15.35 -17.31
C TYR A 121 10.84 -15.31 -16.04
N GLU A 122 9.54 -15.56 -16.17
CA GLU A 122 8.64 -15.57 -15.02
C GLU A 122 8.98 -16.68 -14.02
N ALA A 123 9.29 -17.89 -14.52
CA ALA A 123 9.74 -19.00 -13.69
C ALA A 123 11.05 -18.66 -12.97
N TRP A 124 12.04 -18.12 -13.70
CA TRP A 124 13.31 -17.66 -13.14
C TRP A 124 13.13 -16.58 -12.08
N LYS A 125 12.28 -15.59 -12.34
CA LYS A 125 11.98 -14.51 -11.38
C LYS A 125 11.30 -15.05 -10.13
N LEU A 126 10.38 -16.01 -10.28
CA LEU A 126 9.70 -16.65 -9.16
C LEU A 126 10.67 -17.43 -8.28
N ASP A 127 11.52 -18.28 -8.87
CA ASP A 127 12.55 -19.03 -8.14
C ASP A 127 13.50 -18.10 -7.39
N LEU A 128 14.02 -17.07 -8.08
CA LEU A 128 14.92 -16.10 -7.47
C LEU A 128 14.26 -15.37 -6.28
N LYS A 129 12.98 -15.01 -6.41
CA LYS A 129 12.22 -14.39 -5.32
C LYS A 129 12.05 -15.32 -4.13
N GLN A 130 11.75 -16.60 -4.37
CA GLN A 130 11.57 -17.60 -3.31
C GLN A 130 12.91 -17.88 -2.60
N LYS A 131 13.97 -18.14 -3.36
CA LYS A 131 15.31 -18.44 -2.84
C LYS A 131 15.90 -17.31 -1.99
N HIS A 132 15.60 -16.06 -2.35
CA HIS A 132 16.16 -14.87 -1.68
C HIS A 132 15.13 -14.07 -0.86
N ASN A 133 13.94 -14.63 -0.62
CA ASN A 133 12.84 -13.98 0.14
C ASN A 133 12.54 -12.55 -0.35
N ILE A 134 12.54 -12.33 -1.67
CA ILE A 134 12.28 -11.04 -2.29
C ILE A 134 10.76 -10.86 -2.42
N THR A 135 10.21 -9.95 -1.64
CA THR A 135 8.80 -9.56 -1.66
C THR A 135 8.70 -8.05 -1.86
N GLN A 136 7.51 -7.56 -2.22
CA GLN A 136 7.30 -6.12 -2.33
C GLN A 136 7.61 -5.40 -1.00
N GLN A 137 7.27 -6.03 0.13
CA GLN A 137 7.52 -5.50 1.48
C GLN A 137 8.99 -5.51 1.89
N THR A 138 9.80 -6.43 1.36
CA THR A 138 11.25 -6.45 1.64
C THR A 138 12.06 -5.53 0.74
N VAL A 139 11.42 -4.91 -0.26
CA VAL A 139 12.10 -4.15 -1.31
C VAL A 139 11.63 -2.72 -1.41
N LEU A 140 10.31 -2.52 -1.51
CA LEU A 140 9.77 -1.23 -1.17
C LEU A 140 10.01 -1.12 0.33
N PRO A 141 10.73 -0.10 0.81
CA PRO A 141 10.55 0.27 2.20
C PRO A 141 9.02 0.40 2.34
N SER A 142 8.44 -0.36 3.27
CA SER A 142 7.05 -0.21 3.73
C SER A 142 6.70 1.27 3.62
N ALA A 143 5.54 1.66 3.10
CA ALA A 143 5.12 3.05 2.85
C ALA A 143 5.35 4.01 4.05
N SER A 144 6.62 4.31 4.30
CA SER A 144 7.27 4.89 5.48
C SER A 144 8.71 5.27 5.09
N LEU A 145 8.89 5.68 3.83
CA LEU A 145 9.85 6.74 3.47
C LEU A 145 9.08 8.07 3.34
N LEU A 146 8.36 8.45 4.40
CA LEU A 146 8.55 9.82 4.84
C LEU A 146 10.01 9.90 5.32
N PRO A 147 10.75 10.99 5.09
CA PRO A 147 12.12 11.15 5.62
C PRO A 147 12.09 10.68 7.06
N GLU A 148 13.05 9.83 7.46
CA GLU A 148 13.12 9.22 8.80
C GLU A 148 12.69 10.27 9.81
N VAL A 149 11.41 10.18 10.19
CA VAL A 149 10.77 11.27 10.91
C VAL A 149 11.50 11.22 12.23
N SER A 150 12.40 12.18 12.44
CA SER A 150 13.20 12.20 13.66
C SER A 150 12.21 12.08 14.82
N GLU A 151 12.59 11.46 15.93
CA GLU A 151 11.67 11.34 17.07
C GLU A 151 11.06 12.70 17.46
N SER A 152 11.75 13.81 17.18
CA SER A 152 11.21 15.17 17.25
C SER A 152 10.10 15.48 16.25
N GLN A 153 10.24 15.13 14.97
CA GLN A 153 9.20 15.36 13.96
C GLN A 153 7.97 14.44 14.16
N LYS A 154 8.14 13.22 14.71
CA LYS A 154 7.01 12.33 15.01
C LYS A 154 6.18 12.91 16.14
N LYS A 155 6.87 13.40 17.18
CA LYS A 155 6.26 14.15 18.27
C LYS A 155 5.52 15.36 17.73
N GLU A 156 6.16 16.18 16.89
CA GLU A 156 5.55 17.37 16.30
C GLU A 156 4.29 17.06 15.48
N LEU A 157 4.30 16.00 14.68
CA LEU A 157 3.11 15.55 13.93
C LEU A 157 1.97 15.11 14.85
N ILE A 158 2.28 14.36 15.90
CA ILE A 158 1.29 13.91 16.88
C ILE A 158 0.76 15.10 17.70
N ASP A 159 1.63 16.04 18.06
CA ASP A 159 1.30 17.24 18.82
C ASP A 159 0.36 18.14 18.00
N ASN A 160 0.70 18.37 16.73
CA ASN A 160 -0.16 19.08 15.80
C ASN A 160 -1.49 18.34 15.58
N GLY A 161 -1.47 17.01 15.53
CA GLY A 161 -2.69 16.20 15.46
C GLY A 161 -3.61 16.40 16.67
N ILE A 162 -3.05 16.41 17.88
CA ILE A 162 -3.79 16.67 19.12
C ILE A 162 -4.34 18.11 19.15
N LYS A 163 -3.54 19.10 18.75
CA LYS A 163 -3.95 20.52 18.67
C LYS A 163 -5.11 20.71 17.70
N ASN A 164 -4.99 20.15 16.50
CA ASN A 164 -6.04 20.23 15.49
C ASN A 164 -7.33 19.57 15.98
N LEU A 165 -7.24 18.38 16.59
CA LEU A 165 -8.40 17.69 17.14
C LEU A 165 -9.11 18.50 18.24
N PHE A 166 -8.34 19.19 19.09
CA PHE A 166 -8.89 20.05 20.13
C PHE A 166 -9.55 21.31 19.57
N GLU A 167 -8.94 21.96 18.57
CA GLU A 167 -9.55 23.12 17.91
C GLU A 167 -10.80 22.73 17.12
N GLU A 168 -10.81 21.58 16.43
CA GLU A 168 -12.00 21.02 15.79
C GLU A 168 -13.11 20.77 16.82
N TYR A 169 -12.77 20.21 17.98
CA TYR A 169 -13.75 20.02 19.06
C TYR A 169 -14.24 21.35 19.64
N LYS A 170 -13.37 22.35 19.79
CA LYS A 170 -13.74 23.69 20.27
C LYS A 170 -14.72 24.38 19.32
N GLN A 171 -14.51 24.25 18.01
CA GLN A 171 -15.34 24.86 16.97
C GLN A 171 -16.65 24.10 16.74
N ASN A 172 -16.57 22.77 16.59
CA ASN A 172 -17.68 21.95 16.09
C ASN A 172 -18.33 21.10 17.19
N LYS A 173 -17.75 21.02 18.39
CA LYS A 173 -18.15 20.11 19.49
C LYS A 173 -18.25 18.64 19.08
N LEU A 174 -17.49 18.27 18.04
CA LEU A 174 -17.51 16.94 17.45
C LEU A 174 -16.08 16.43 17.25
N ILE A 175 -15.85 15.19 17.67
CA ILE A 175 -14.62 14.45 17.37
C ILE A 175 -14.96 13.37 16.33
N SER A 176 -14.33 13.45 15.16
CA SER A 176 -14.50 12.52 14.05
C SER A 176 -13.28 11.60 13.93
N PRO A 177 -13.45 10.30 13.65
CA PRO A 177 -12.33 9.40 13.36
C PRO A 177 -11.47 9.91 12.19
N PRO A 178 -10.15 9.62 12.16
CA PRO A 178 -9.42 8.71 13.05
C PRO A 178 -8.69 9.42 14.22
N PHE A 179 -9.07 9.15 15.47
CA PHE A 179 -8.43 9.72 16.68
C PHE A 179 -7.85 8.67 17.64
N SER A 180 -8.02 7.37 17.38
CA SER A 180 -7.59 6.30 18.30
C SER A 180 -6.09 6.31 18.60
N HIS A 181 -5.27 6.74 17.65
CA HIS A 181 -3.81 6.86 17.83
C HIS A 181 -3.45 8.05 18.73
N LEU A 182 -4.16 9.18 18.60
CA LEU A 182 -3.99 10.36 19.45
C LEU A 182 -4.45 10.08 20.88
N PHE A 183 -5.52 9.30 21.06
CA PHE A 183 -5.97 8.84 22.39
C PHE A 183 -4.87 8.05 23.11
N LYS A 184 -4.28 7.05 22.42
CA LYS A 184 -3.20 6.23 22.98
C LYS A 184 -2.02 7.09 23.39
N GLU A 185 -1.66 8.08 22.59
CA GLU A 185 -0.59 9.02 22.94
C GLU A 185 -0.92 9.82 24.21
N LEU A 186 -2.13 10.38 24.32
CA LEU A 186 -2.54 11.15 25.50
C LEU A 186 -2.56 10.28 26.78
N VAL A 187 -2.85 8.98 26.65
CA VAL A 187 -2.70 8.00 27.73
C VAL A 187 -1.23 7.78 28.08
N LEU A 188 -0.36 7.59 27.09
CA LEU A 188 1.09 7.40 27.30
C LEU A 188 1.73 8.61 28.01
N ARG A 189 1.27 9.83 27.68
CA ARG A 189 1.71 11.08 28.31
C ARG A 189 1.09 11.30 29.70
N GLY A 190 0.20 10.42 30.15
CA GLY A 190 -0.45 10.51 31.46
C GLY A 190 -1.50 11.62 31.57
N ILE A 191 -1.87 12.27 30.45
CA ILE A 191 -2.92 13.30 30.41
C ILE A 191 -4.29 12.64 30.60
N ILE A 192 -4.50 11.50 29.93
CA ILE A 192 -5.68 10.68 30.13
C ILE A 192 -5.31 9.57 31.11
N PRO A 193 -5.89 9.54 32.32
CA PRO A 193 -5.64 8.46 33.26
C PRO A 193 -6.22 7.18 32.65
N TYR A 194 -5.47 6.08 32.56
CA TYR A 194 -5.95 4.79 32.01
C TYR A 194 -5.82 3.67 33.07
N PRO A 195 -6.79 2.73 33.16
CA PRO A 195 -6.77 1.71 34.19
C PRO A 195 -5.67 0.67 33.91
N THR A 196 -4.71 0.58 34.83
CA THR A 196 -3.67 -0.45 34.86
C THR A 196 -3.90 -1.39 36.05
N LYS A 197 -3.12 -2.48 36.13
CA LYS A 197 -3.21 -3.44 37.25
C LYS A 197 -3.06 -2.76 38.63
N LYS A 198 -2.26 -1.69 38.73
CA LYS A 198 -1.98 -0.93 39.95
C LYS A 198 -2.88 0.31 40.16
N SER A 199 -3.81 0.61 39.24
CA SER A 199 -4.66 1.80 39.34
C SER A 199 -5.68 1.69 40.48
N SER A 200 -6.05 2.84 41.05
CA SER A 200 -7.05 2.96 42.10
C SER A 200 -8.41 2.39 41.67
N LEU A 201 -9.15 1.83 42.63
CA LEU A 201 -10.49 1.25 42.39
C LEU A 201 -11.44 2.27 41.74
N LYS A 202 -11.39 3.52 42.19
CA LYS A 202 -12.17 4.64 41.65
C LYS A 202 -11.93 4.89 40.15
N LEU A 203 -10.68 4.75 39.68
CA LEU A 203 -10.38 4.92 38.25
C LEU A 203 -10.94 3.77 37.41
N LYS A 204 -10.87 2.55 37.93
CA LYS A 204 -11.44 1.36 37.27
C LYS A 204 -12.97 1.45 37.19
N GLU A 205 -13.61 1.90 38.26
CA GLU A 205 -15.06 2.16 38.30
C GLU A 205 -15.46 3.26 37.31
N TRP A 206 -14.74 4.38 37.28
CA TRP A 206 -15.00 5.47 36.34
C TRP A 206 -14.90 5.02 34.88
N TYR A 207 -13.85 4.26 34.52
CA TYR A 207 -13.72 3.68 33.19
C TYR A 207 -14.83 2.69 32.85
N SER A 208 -15.24 1.87 33.82
CA SER A 208 -16.31 0.90 33.63
C SER A 208 -17.65 1.59 33.39
N GLN A 209 -17.94 2.66 34.12
CA GLN A 209 -19.13 3.50 33.91
C GLN A 209 -19.11 4.14 32.51
N LYS A 210 -17.97 4.69 32.09
CA LYS A 210 -17.82 5.28 30.75
C LYS A 210 -17.92 4.25 29.63
N ARG A 211 -17.43 3.03 29.86
CA ARG A 211 -17.60 1.91 28.92
C ARG A 211 -19.06 1.52 28.78
N GLU A 212 -19.81 1.45 29.87
CA GLU A 212 -21.24 1.12 29.84
C GLU A 212 -22.04 2.22 29.11
N GLU A 213 -21.70 3.48 29.34
CA GLU A 213 -22.26 4.62 28.59
C GLU A 213 -21.97 4.50 27.09
N ALA A 214 -20.73 4.18 26.70
CA ALA A 214 -20.34 3.96 25.32
C ALA A 214 -21.12 2.79 24.68
N LYS A 215 -21.26 1.68 25.40
CA LYS A 215 -22.03 0.51 24.96
C LYS A 215 -23.49 0.88 24.72
N SER A 216 -24.13 1.57 25.68
CA SER A 216 -25.52 2.00 25.55
C SER A 216 -25.75 2.92 24.34
N LEU A 217 -24.81 3.82 24.05
CA LEU A 217 -24.88 4.70 22.87
C LEU A 217 -24.71 3.93 21.57
N VAL A 218 -23.73 3.02 21.49
CA VAL A 218 -23.55 2.18 20.30
C VAL A 218 -24.76 1.29 20.05
N GLU A 219 -25.36 0.72 21.10
CA GLU A 219 -26.59 -0.07 20.97
C GLU A 219 -27.77 0.77 20.45
N LYS A 220 -27.93 2.01 20.92
CA LYS A 220 -28.96 2.92 20.41
C LYS A 220 -28.75 3.25 18.93
N GLU A 221 -27.52 3.62 18.55
CA GLU A 221 -27.15 3.92 17.17
C GLU A 221 -27.42 2.72 16.24
N LEU A 222 -27.03 1.51 16.65
CA LEU A 222 -27.27 0.28 15.87
C LEU A 222 -28.75 -0.10 15.78
N LYS A 223 -29.54 0.13 16.84
CA LYS A 223 -30.99 -0.09 16.83
C LYS A 223 -31.70 0.92 15.92
N GLU A 224 -31.24 2.16 15.88
CA GLU A 224 -31.72 3.18 14.95
C GLU A 224 -31.37 2.84 13.50
N GLU A 225 -30.12 2.41 13.22
CA GLU A 225 -29.69 1.92 11.90
C GLU A 225 -30.49 0.69 11.44
N LEU A 226 -30.85 -0.21 12.37
CA LEU A 226 -31.68 -1.38 12.10
C LEU A 226 -33.11 -1.00 11.68
N ASN A 227 -33.65 0.07 12.25
CA ASN A 227 -34.99 0.58 11.96
C ASN A 227 -35.03 1.45 10.67
N ASN A 228 -33.89 1.94 10.19
CA ASN A 228 -33.75 2.72 8.95
C ASN A 228 -32.64 2.16 8.02
N PRO A 229 -32.80 0.95 7.45
CA PRO A 229 -31.74 0.25 6.72
C PRO A 229 -31.30 0.96 5.42
N LEU A 230 -32.15 1.82 4.82
CA LEU A 230 -31.88 2.53 3.57
C LEU A 230 -30.72 3.54 3.65
N GLN A 231 -30.33 4.01 4.84
CA GLN A 231 -29.22 4.95 5.03
C GLN A 231 -27.89 4.29 5.38
N SER A 232 -27.90 3.05 5.90
CA SER A 232 -26.74 2.45 6.55
C SER A 232 -25.73 1.79 5.59
N GLY A 233 -26.13 1.48 4.35
CA GLY A 233 -25.28 0.75 3.39
C GLY A 233 -24.94 -0.69 3.79
N TYR A 234 -25.36 -1.14 4.99
CA TYR A 234 -25.14 -2.48 5.52
C TYR A 234 -26.40 -3.33 5.42
N SER A 235 -26.23 -4.65 5.23
CA SER A 235 -27.35 -5.58 5.30
C SER A 235 -27.84 -5.74 6.74
N ARG A 236 -29.16 -5.96 6.91
CA ARG A 236 -29.81 -6.17 8.21
C ARG A 236 -29.14 -7.28 9.04
N SER A 237 -28.65 -8.34 8.37
CA SER A 237 -27.92 -9.43 9.02
C SER A 237 -26.57 -9.01 9.58
N LEU A 238 -25.87 -8.08 8.92
CA LEU A 238 -24.57 -7.57 9.36
C LEU A 238 -24.73 -6.62 10.56
N ILE A 239 -25.78 -5.81 10.58
CA ILE A 239 -26.13 -4.98 11.75
C ILE A 239 -26.48 -5.86 12.96
N GLN A 240 -27.25 -6.95 12.77
CA GLN A 240 -27.55 -7.91 13.83
C GLN A 240 -26.29 -8.60 14.38
N GLN A 241 -25.34 -8.96 13.51
CA GLN A 241 -24.07 -9.56 13.92
C GLN A 241 -23.22 -8.57 14.74
N ILE A 242 -23.20 -7.28 14.37
CA ILE A 242 -22.51 -6.24 15.14
C ILE A 242 -23.19 -6.03 16.50
N ILE A 243 -24.52 -6.07 16.57
CA ILE A 243 -25.26 -5.98 17.85
C ILE A 243 -24.87 -7.15 18.77
N SER A 244 -24.81 -8.38 18.27
CA SER A 244 -24.37 -9.53 19.07
C SER A 244 -22.92 -9.40 19.56
N GLN A 245 -22.02 -8.84 18.75
CA GLN A 245 -20.63 -8.54 19.17
C GLN A 245 -20.56 -7.43 20.22
N VAL A 246 -21.45 -6.44 20.16
CA VAL A 246 -21.57 -5.37 21.17
C VAL A 246 -22.09 -5.93 22.49
N GLU A 247 -23.08 -6.83 22.44
CA GLU A 247 -23.62 -7.53 23.61
C GLU A 247 -22.54 -8.37 24.31
N GLN A 248 -21.68 -9.02 23.52
CA GLN A 248 -20.53 -9.81 23.97
C GLN A 248 -19.30 -8.98 24.38
N ASN A 249 -19.35 -7.64 24.28
CA ASN A 249 -18.26 -6.72 24.59
C ASN A 249 -16.99 -6.93 23.72
N GLU A 250 -17.15 -7.49 22.52
CA GLU A 250 -16.08 -7.80 21.58
C GLU A 250 -16.01 -6.80 20.40
N SER A 251 -16.88 -5.79 20.39
CA SER A 251 -16.98 -4.84 19.29
C SER A 251 -15.98 -3.69 19.41
N GLU A 252 -15.14 -3.53 18.39
CA GLU A 252 -14.19 -2.41 18.24
C GLU A 252 -14.91 -1.05 18.22
N LYS A 253 -16.19 -1.00 17.82
CA LYS A 253 -17.01 0.22 17.88
C LYS A 253 -17.19 0.74 19.31
N ILE A 254 -17.27 -0.14 20.31
CA ILE A 254 -17.37 0.26 21.74
C ILE A 254 -16.09 0.98 22.17
N GLU A 255 -14.92 0.44 21.81
CA GLU A 255 -13.63 1.06 22.17
C GLU A 255 -13.46 2.43 21.51
N ILE A 256 -13.81 2.55 20.23
CA ILE A 256 -13.74 3.83 19.51
C ILE A 256 -14.68 4.86 20.17
N LYS A 257 -15.90 4.44 20.53
CA LYS A 257 -16.88 5.32 21.20
C LYS A 257 -16.44 5.70 22.62
N LEU A 258 -15.88 4.76 23.36
CA LEU A 258 -15.33 4.99 24.70
C LEU A 258 -14.20 6.02 24.65
N HIS A 259 -13.24 5.84 23.74
CA HIS A 259 -12.16 6.80 23.54
C HIS A 259 -12.71 8.20 23.20
N LYS A 260 -13.75 8.27 22.35
CA LYS A 260 -14.42 9.53 22.03
C LYS A 260 -14.99 10.23 23.26
N ILE A 261 -15.81 9.54 24.06
CA ILE A 261 -16.45 10.10 25.26
C ILE A 261 -15.40 10.63 26.25
N ILE A 262 -14.31 9.88 26.43
CA ILE A 262 -13.23 10.27 27.33
C ILE A 262 -12.49 11.50 26.79
N LEU A 263 -12.18 11.55 25.49
CA LEU A 263 -11.55 12.71 24.87
C LEU A 263 -12.41 13.96 24.99
N GLU A 264 -13.70 13.85 24.67
CA GLU A 264 -14.64 14.96 24.78
C GLU A 264 -14.70 15.49 26.22
N GLY A 265 -14.76 14.61 27.21
CA GLY A 265 -14.74 15.00 28.63
C GLY A 265 -13.44 15.72 29.04
N VAL A 266 -12.29 15.24 28.58
CA VAL A 266 -10.98 15.85 28.87
C VAL A 266 -10.85 17.21 28.19
N PHE A 267 -11.28 17.32 26.93
CA PHE A 267 -11.22 18.55 26.15
C PHE A 267 -12.19 19.60 26.72
N GLN A 268 -13.41 19.20 27.07
CA GLN A 268 -14.39 20.09 27.67
C GLN A 268 -13.90 20.63 29.02
N LYS A 269 -13.38 19.75 29.90
CA LYS A 269 -12.79 20.18 31.16
C LYS A 269 -11.65 21.19 30.95
N ARG A 270 -10.82 20.99 29.92
CA ARG A 270 -9.71 21.89 29.59
C ARG A 270 -10.20 23.26 29.12
N ILE A 271 -11.26 23.29 28.31
CA ILE A 271 -11.94 24.51 27.87
C ILE A 271 -12.53 25.25 29.08
N ASP A 272 -13.19 24.54 29.99
CA ASP A 272 -13.81 25.12 31.19
C ASP A 272 -12.77 25.72 32.14
N GLU A 273 -11.58 25.11 32.22
CA GLU A 273 -10.44 25.63 32.99
C GLU A 273 -9.73 26.81 32.31
N GLY A 274 -10.08 27.16 31.06
CA GLY A 274 -9.46 28.26 30.31
C GLY A 274 -7.99 28.06 29.96
N LYS A 275 -7.49 26.82 30.04
CA LYS A 275 -6.06 26.50 29.85
C LYS A 275 -5.74 26.19 28.39
N ASN A 276 -4.56 26.61 27.95
CA ASN A 276 -4.07 26.28 26.62
C ASN A 276 -3.69 24.79 26.54
N ILE A 277 -3.98 24.15 25.41
CA ILE A 277 -3.54 22.78 25.12
C ILE A 277 -2.01 22.68 24.99
N ASP A 278 -1.32 23.81 24.75
CA ASP A 278 0.13 23.86 24.63
C ASP A 278 0.86 23.30 25.86
N GLU A 279 0.27 23.38 27.05
CA GLU A 279 0.89 22.83 28.28
C GLU A 279 0.96 21.29 28.28
N TRP A 280 0.29 20.59 27.36
CA TRP A 280 0.39 19.14 27.21
C TRP A 280 1.66 18.68 26.47
N PHE A 281 2.40 19.64 25.90
CA PHE A 281 3.59 19.40 25.10
C PHE A 281 4.89 19.86 25.78
N ASN A 282 4.79 20.38 27.01
CA ASN A 282 5.91 20.86 27.83
C ASN A 282 6.48 19.79 28.76
#